data_AF-F3QTZ1-F1
#
_entry.id   AF-F3QTZ1-F1
#
_cell.length_a   1.000
_cell.length_b   1.000
_cell.length_c   1.000
_cell.angle_alpha   90.00
_cell.angle_beta   90.00
_cell.angle_gamma   90.00
#
_symmetry.space_group_name_H-M   'P 1'
#
loop_
_entity.id
_entity.type
_entity.pdbx_description
1 polymer ?
#
loop_
_entity_poly.entity_id
_entity_poly.type
_entity_poly.pdbx_seq_one_letter_code
_entity_poly.pdbx_strand_id
1 'polypeptide(L)'
;MKRKNVILSLVASISVSILVVGLFAVKQFMQWRMILNSGVFSAAHKDIMEELLGHAFIWGIIVLVCSLLVILFLCWLLLPDRKERDICEVLGNLSVENEFDSLRVDTVNNLIVYGEVKVKCRPQITKIVIHLKRSDKHSMSYEELNDIFGQGFYDGSYSSQKKANNLKYELKRLLERMPFVVCPTTPNEIKLLGKAVR
;
A
#
# COMPACT_ATOMS: atom_id res chain seq x y z
N MET A 1 -4.60 -4.94 9.71
CA MET A 1 -5.91 -4.43 9.22
C MET A 1 -6.43 -3.25 10.03
N LYS A 2 -6.59 -3.33 11.37
CA LYS A 2 -7.16 -2.22 12.19
C LYS A 2 -6.50 -0.85 11.99
N ARG A 3 -5.16 -0.75 11.97
CA ARG A 3 -4.45 0.54 11.78
C ARG A 3 -4.70 1.21 10.42
N LYS A 4 -4.84 0.46 9.33
CA LYS A 4 -5.01 1.02 7.98
C LYS A 4 -6.40 1.63 7.78
N ASN A 5 -7.44 0.97 8.30
CA ASN A 5 -8.80 1.49 8.27
C ASN A 5 -8.96 2.73 9.16
N VAL A 6 -8.25 2.78 10.29
CA VAL A 6 -8.19 3.96 11.16
C VAL A 6 -7.55 5.15 10.43
N ILE A 7 -6.43 4.93 9.72
CA ILE A 7 -5.76 5.99 8.94
C ILE A 7 -6.65 6.48 7.80
N LEU A 8 -7.30 5.58 7.05
CA LEU A 8 -8.19 5.96 5.95
C LEU A 8 -9.41 6.76 6.45
N SER A 9 -10.02 6.32 7.56
CA SER A 9 -11.11 7.04 8.21
C SER A 9 -10.67 8.41 8.73
N LEU A 10 -9.45 8.52 9.26
CA LEU A 10 -8.88 9.79 9.71
C LEU A 10 -8.69 10.76 8.54
N VAL A 11 -8.11 10.29 7.42
CA VAL A 11 -7.90 11.11 6.22
C VAL A 11 -9.23 11.58 5.63
N ALA A 12 -10.25 10.70 5.58
CA ALA A 12 -11.59 11.06 5.13
C ALA A 12 -12.28 12.06 6.08
N SER A 13 -12.10 11.92 7.39
CA SER A 13 -12.65 12.86 8.37
C SER A 13 -12.00 14.24 8.25
N ILE A 14 -10.68 14.29 8.03
CA ILE A 14 -9.92 15.54 7.86
C ILE A 14 -10.33 16.24 6.56
N SER A 15 -10.50 15.50 5.46
CA SER A 15 -10.90 16.07 4.17
C SER A 15 -12.31 16.68 4.22
N VAL A 16 -13.27 16.00 4.85
CA VAL A 16 -14.62 16.54 5.08
C VAL A 16 -14.57 17.79 5.95
N SER A 17 -13.76 17.80 7.00
CA SER A 17 -13.61 18.96 7.89
C SER A 17 -13.07 20.19 7.15
N ILE A 18 -12.05 20.01 6.31
CA ILE A 18 -11.47 21.09 5.50
C ILE A 18 -12.51 21.65 4.53
N LEU A 19 -13.33 20.80 3.93
CA LEU A 19 -14.35 21.20 2.97
C LEU A 19 -15.48 22.01 3.65
N VAL A 20 -15.93 21.56 4.83
CA VAL A 20 -16.92 22.28 5.65
C VAL A 20 -16.39 23.64 6.10
N VAL A 21 -15.14 23.71 6.56
CA VAL A 21 -14.50 24.98 6.96
C VAL A 21 -14.36 25.91 5.77
N GLY A 22 -13.97 25.41 4.60
CA GLY A 22 -13.90 26.18 3.36
C GLY A 22 -15.26 26.78 2.96
N LEU A 23 -16.33 25.98 2.99
CA LEU A 23 -17.69 26.47 2.69
C LEU A 23 -18.17 27.53 3.69
N PHE A 24 -17.84 27.35 4.98
CA PHE A 24 -18.17 28.34 6.01
C PHE A 24 -17.41 29.65 5.78
N ALA A 25 -16.12 29.58 5.43
CA ALA A 25 -15.31 30.75 5.11
C ALA A 25 -15.85 31.52 3.88
N VAL A 26 -16.28 30.82 2.84
CA VAL A 26 -16.92 31.44 1.66
C VAL A 26 -18.23 32.13 2.04
N LYS A 27 -19.07 31.48 2.88
CA LYS A 27 -20.31 32.09 3.37
C LYS A 27 -20.03 33.37 4.17
N GLN A 28 -19.06 33.32 5.09
CA GLN A 28 -18.65 34.48 5.88
C GLN A 28 -18.13 35.60 4.97
N PHE A 29 -17.29 35.28 3.99
CA PHE A 29 -16.80 36.25 3.01
C PHE A 29 -17.95 36.97 2.26
N MET A 30 -18.96 36.21 1.81
CA MET A 30 -20.14 36.80 1.15
C MET A 30 -20.93 37.72 2.09
N GLN A 31 -21.07 37.36 3.36
CA GLN A 31 -21.72 38.22 4.37
C GLN A 31 -20.93 39.51 4.62
N TRP A 32 -19.61 39.41 4.81
CA TRP A 32 -18.73 40.56 5.00
C TRP A 32 -18.75 41.50 3.79
N ARG A 33 -18.77 40.95 2.57
CA ARG A 33 -18.90 41.74 1.33
C ARG A 33 -20.22 42.48 1.24
N MET A 34 -21.33 41.87 1.69
CA MET A 34 -22.63 42.57 1.76
C MET A 34 -22.61 43.71 2.78
N ILE A 35 -21.99 43.51 3.95
CA ILE A 35 -21.87 44.56 4.97
C ILE A 35 -20.99 45.71 4.45
N LEU A 36 -19.87 45.41 3.80
CA LEU A 36 -19.01 46.41 3.15
C LEU A 36 -19.76 47.24 2.09
N ASN A 37 -20.70 46.63 1.38
CA ASN A 37 -21.52 47.29 0.37
C ASN A 37 -22.78 47.98 0.92
N SER A 38 -23.11 47.79 2.20
CA SER A 38 -24.30 48.40 2.83
C SER A 38 -24.16 49.89 3.18
N GLY A 39 -22.98 50.49 2.93
CA GLY A 39 -22.72 51.91 3.16
C GLY A 39 -22.40 52.28 4.62
N VAL A 40 -22.22 51.29 5.49
CA VAL A 40 -21.95 51.48 6.93
C VAL A 40 -20.54 52.04 7.21
N PHE A 41 -19.60 51.89 6.28
CA PHE A 41 -18.21 52.33 6.44
C PHE A 41 -17.89 53.59 5.63
N SER A 42 -16.98 54.43 6.14
CA SER A 42 -16.44 55.55 5.37
C SER A 42 -15.58 55.05 4.19
N ALA A 43 -15.44 55.86 3.13
CA ALA A 43 -14.76 55.47 1.90
C ALA A 43 -13.33 54.94 2.13
N ALA A 44 -12.55 55.58 3.00
CA ALA A 44 -11.19 55.16 3.32
C ALA A 44 -11.13 53.81 4.07
N HIS A 45 -12.08 53.55 4.97
CA HIS A 45 -12.15 52.27 5.68
C HIS A 45 -12.66 51.14 4.77
N LYS A 46 -13.54 51.47 3.82
CA LYS A 46 -14.04 50.51 2.84
C LYS A 46 -12.91 49.98 1.96
N ASP A 47 -12.06 50.85 1.43
CA ASP A 47 -10.96 50.49 0.52
C ASP A 47 -9.95 49.55 1.21
N ILE A 48 -9.52 49.91 2.42
CA ILE A 48 -8.58 49.11 3.23
C ILE A 48 -9.17 47.73 3.57
N MET A 49 -10.46 47.68 3.94
CA MET A 49 -11.13 46.43 4.28
C MET A 49 -11.38 45.55 3.05
N GLU A 50 -11.65 46.14 1.88
CA GLU A 50 -11.83 45.40 0.63
C GLU A 50 -10.52 44.78 0.13
N GLU A 51 -9.42 45.52 0.24
CA GLU A 51 -8.07 45.02 -0.07
C GLU A 51 -7.65 43.88 0.89
N LEU A 52 -7.83 44.08 2.20
CA LEU A 52 -7.50 43.08 3.22
C LEU A 52 -8.33 41.80 3.05
N LEU A 53 -9.64 41.95 2.78
CA LEU A 53 -10.55 40.82 2.58
C LEU A 53 -10.21 40.06 1.29
N GLY A 54 -9.82 40.76 0.23
CA GLY A 54 -9.32 40.17 -1.01
C GLY A 54 -8.06 39.34 -0.81
N HIS A 55 -7.06 39.89 -0.12
CA HIS A 55 -5.82 39.16 0.21
C HIS A 55 -6.08 37.94 1.09
N ALA A 56 -6.89 38.08 2.14
CA ALA A 56 -7.25 36.97 3.02
C ALA A 56 -7.95 35.83 2.26
N PHE A 57 -8.80 36.16 1.29
CA PHE A 57 -9.49 35.18 0.45
C PHE A 57 -8.53 34.43 -0.49
N ILE A 58 -7.60 35.15 -1.13
CA ILE A 58 -6.58 34.53 -2.01
C ILE A 58 -5.71 33.55 -1.22
N TRP A 59 -5.19 33.97 -0.05
CA TRP A 59 -4.40 33.09 0.81
C TRP A 59 -5.20 31.89 1.31
N GLY A 60 -6.49 32.06 1.62
CA GLY A 60 -7.39 30.97 1.97
C GLY A 60 -7.54 29.92 0.87
N ILE A 61 -7.70 30.35 -0.40
CA ILE A 61 -7.77 29.44 -1.54
C ILE A 61 -6.46 28.67 -1.71
N ILE A 62 -5.31 29.36 -1.62
CA ILE A 62 -3.98 28.72 -1.75
C ILE A 62 -3.82 27.62 -0.71
N VAL A 63 -4.13 27.90 0.57
CA VAL A 63 -4.03 26.91 1.65
C VAL A 63 -4.98 25.73 1.42
N LEU A 64 -6.20 25.98 0.94
CA LEU A 64 -7.17 24.93 0.61
C LEU A 64 -6.64 24.01 -0.49
N VAL A 65 -6.13 24.58 -1.59
CA VAL A 65 -5.56 23.82 -2.71
C VAL A 65 -4.35 23.00 -2.26
N CYS A 66 -3.43 23.60 -1.49
CA CYS A 66 -2.28 22.89 -0.93
C CYS A 66 -2.73 21.72 -0.03
N SER A 67 -3.74 21.93 0.81
CA SER A 67 -4.28 20.88 1.69
C SER A 67 -4.90 19.73 0.89
N LEU A 68 -5.65 20.04 -0.17
CA LEU A 68 -6.22 19.03 -1.07
C LEU A 68 -5.13 18.23 -1.80
N LEU A 69 -4.05 18.89 -2.25
CA LEU A 69 -2.91 18.20 -2.87
C LEU A 69 -2.21 17.25 -1.89
N VAL A 70 -2.01 17.66 -0.63
CA VAL A 70 -1.45 16.79 0.41
C VAL A 70 -2.36 15.60 0.68
N ILE A 71 -3.67 15.80 0.74
CA ILE A 71 -4.65 14.71 0.90
C ILE A 71 -4.60 13.76 -0.30
N LEU A 72 -4.54 14.28 -1.54
CA LEU A 72 -4.42 13.46 -2.75
C LEU A 72 -3.12 12.64 -2.74
N PHE A 73 -2.01 13.24 -2.32
CA PHE A 73 -0.73 12.55 -2.18
C PHE A 73 -0.77 11.46 -1.10
N LEU A 74 -1.36 11.75 0.06
CA LEU A 74 -1.55 10.76 1.12
C LEU A 74 -2.50 9.63 0.68
N CYS A 75 -3.58 9.96 -0.02
CA CYS A 75 -4.47 8.99 -0.62
C CYS A 75 -3.72 8.12 -1.64
N TRP A 76 -2.88 8.70 -2.50
CA TRP A 76 -2.06 7.96 -3.45
C TRP A 76 -1.06 7.03 -2.76
N LEU A 77 -0.43 7.46 -1.67
CA LEU A 77 0.50 6.67 -0.87
C LEU A 77 -0.20 5.52 -0.10
N LEU A 78 -1.47 5.71 0.30
CA LEU A 78 -2.24 4.77 1.10
C LEU A 78 -3.13 3.83 0.28
N LEU A 79 -3.46 4.24 -0.94
CA LEU A 79 -4.16 3.42 -1.92
C LEU A 79 -3.22 2.26 -2.32
N PRO A 80 -3.55 1.00 -1.96
CA PRO A 80 -2.85 -0.12 -2.53
C PRO A 80 -3.02 -0.07 -4.05
N ASP A 81 -1.94 -0.36 -4.76
CA ASP A 81 -1.87 -0.37 -6.22
C ASP A 81 -3.16 -1.02 -6.76
N ARG A 82 -3.91 -0.32 -7.63
CA ARG A 82 -5.25 -0.77 -8.08
C ARG A 82 -5.18 -2.19 -8.66
N LYS A 83 -4.04 -2.54 -9.23
CA LYS A 83 -3.73 -3.89 -9.74
C LYS A 83 -3.80 -4.97 -8.66
N GLU A 84 -3.57 -4.65 -7.40
CA GLU A 84 -3.60 -5.60 -6.26
C GLU A 84 -5.01 -5.79 -5.68
N ARG A 85 -5.91 -4.80 -5.84
CA ARG A 85 -7.32 -4.91 -5.42
C ARG A 85 -8.19 -5.69 -6.40
N ASP A 86 -8.04 -5.48 -7.71
CA ASP A 86 -8.75 -6.30 -8.71
C ASP A 86 -8.34 -7.77 -8.60
N ILE A 87 -7.07 -8.06 -8.31
CA ILE A 87 -6.61 -9.44 -8.06
C ILE A 87 -7.26 -10.00 -6.79
N CYS A 88 -7.42 -9.23 -5.71
CA CYS A 88 -8.02 -9.72 -4.46
C CYS A 88 -9.55 -9.82 -4.49
N GLU A 89 -10.24 -8.96 -5.24
CA GLU A 89 -11.71 -8.94 -5.34
C GLU A 89 -12.21 -9.98 -6.36
N VAL A 90 -11.46 -10.22 -7.45
CA VAL A 90 -11.69 -11.35 -8.35
C VAL A 90 -11.37 -12.69 -7.65
N LEU A 91 -10.37 -12.73 -6.75
CA LEU A 91 -10.04 -13.92 -5.95
C LEU A 91 -11.09 -14.20 -4.84
N GLY A 92 -11.74 -13.16 -4.31
CA GLY A 92 -12.78 -13.29 -3.29
C GLY A 92 -14.09 -13.93 -3.77
N ASN A 93 -14.33 -13.93 -5.09
CA ASN A 93 -15.56 -14.47 -5.69
C ASN A 93 -15.38 -15.86 -6.33
N LEU A 94 -14.18 -16.47 -6.25
CA LEU A 94 -13.86 -17.75 -6.89
C LEU A 94 -13.25 -18.83 -5.99
N SER A 95 -12.92 -18.55 -4.72
CA SER A 95 -12.14 -19.51 -3.93
C SER A 95 -13.00 -20.59 -3.27
N VAL A 96 -13.05 -21.76 -3.91
CA VAL A 96 -12.94 -23.02 -3.16
C VAL A 96 -11.59 -22.97 -2.43
N GLU A 97 -11.61 -23.15 -1.10
CA GLU A 97 -10.48 -22.94 -0.20
C GLU A 97 -9.21 -23.71 -0.65
N ASN A 98 -8.23 -22.98 -1.21
CA ASN A 98 -6.86 -23.47 -1.36
C ASN A 98 -6.06 -23.07 -0.11
N GLU A 99 -5.40 -24.04 0.52
CA GLU A 99 -4.58 -23.89 1.74
C GLU A 99 -3.52 -22.76 1.63
N PHE A 100 -3.09 -22.43 0.41
CA PHE A 100 -2.14 -21.37 0.08
C PHE A 100 -2.70 -19.94 0.14
N ASP A 101 -4.01 -19.74 0.08
CA ASP A 101 -4.63 -18.42 0.23
C ASP A 101 -4.51 -17.90 1.67
N SER A 102 -4.40 -18.82 2.64
CA SER A 102 -4.15 -18.50 4.04
C SER A 102 -2.71 -18.03 4.31
N LEU A 103 -1.76 -18.28 3.40
CA LEU A 103 -0.38 -17.81 3.51
C LEU A 103 -0.29 -16.34 3.08
N ARG A 104 -0.08 -15.44 4.04
CA ARG A 104 0.04 -14.00 3.81
C ARG A 104 1.49 -13.57 3.87
N VAL A 105 1.84 -12.59 3.04
CA VAL A 105 3.20 -12.04 2.97
C VAL A 105 3.14 -10.53 3.20
N ASP A 106 3.85 -10.06 4.20
CA ASP A 106 4.04 -8.63 4.49
C ASP A 106 5.39 -8.19 3.92
N THR A 107 5.34 -7.50 2.78
CA THR A 107 6.52 -6.99 2.08
C THR A 107 7.20 -5.82 2.78
N VAL A 108 6.46 -5.06 3.59
CA VAL A 108 6.97 -3.88 4.29
C VAL A 108 7.83 -4.33 5.47
N ASN A 109 7.32 -5.28 6.25
CA ASN A 109 8.01 -5.77 7.44
C ASN A 109 8.86 -7.02 7.18
N ASN A 110 8.81 -7.58 5.96
CA ASN A 110 9.42 -8.85 5.57
C ASN A 110 8.99 -9.99 6.51
N LEU A 111 7.68 -10.18 6.61
CA LEU A 111 7.08 -11.24 7.42
C LEU A 111 6.28 -12.20 6.54
N ILE A 112 6.38 -13.48 6.84
CA ILE A 112 5.47 -14.51 6.34
C ILE A 112 4.51 -14.84 7.49
N VAL A 113 3.21 -14.82 7.20
CA VAL A 113 2.14 -15.00 8.18
C VAL A 113 1.23 -16.13 7.74
N TYR A 114 1.01 -17.10 8.61
CA TYR A 114 0.04 -18.16 8.42
C TYR A 114 -0.71 -18.38 9.74
N GLY A 115 -2.03 -18.14 9.73
CA GLY A 115 -2.83 -18.12 10.97
C GLY A 115 -2.25 -17.15 12.00
N GLU A 116 -1.88 -17.66 13.17
CA GLU A 116 -1.23 -16.90 14.25
C GLU A 116 0.30 -16.87 14.14
N VAL A 117 0.89 -17.75 13.33
CA VAL A 117 2.35 -17.86 13.18
C VAL A 117 2.87 -16.74 12.30
N LYS A 118 3.83 -15.98 12.82
CA LYS A 118 4.51 -14.91 12.10
C LYS A 118 6.00 -15.15 12.12
N VAL A 119 6.62 -15.16 10.95
CA VAL A 119 8.05 -15.42 10.80
C VAL A 119 8.69 -14.29 10.03
N LYS A 120 9.73 -13.69 10.61
CA LYS A 120 10.55 -12.68 9.93
C LYS A 120 11.53 -13.33 8.99
N CYS A 121 11.62 -12.82 7.78
CA CYS A 121 12.50 -13.33 6.73
C CYS A 121 13.26 -12.19 6.03
N ARG A 122 14.18 -12.56 5.14
CA ARG A 122 14.84 -11.60 4.27
C ARG A 122 13.90 -11.15 3.15
N PRO A 123 14.08 -9.93 2.61
CA PRO A 123 13.29 -9.44 1.47
C PRO A 123 13.32 -10.37 0.25
N GLN A 124 14.44 -11.07 0.04
CA GLN A 124 14.57 -12.04 -1.05
C GLN A 124 13.58 -13.19 -0.91
N ILE A 125 13.43 -13.74 0.29
CA ILE A 125 12.50 -14.83 0.58
C ILE A 125 11.06 -14.35 0.37
N THR A 126 10.73 -13.15 0.84
CA THR A 126 9.43 -12.51 0.65
C THR A 126 9.03 -12.47 -0.83
N LYS A 127 9.96 -12.03 -1.71
CA LYS A 127 9.73 -11.97 -3.15
C LYS A 127 9.55 -13.37 -3.77
N ILE A 128 10.34 -14.36 -3.36
CA ILE A 128 10.20 -15.75 -3.82
C ILE A 128 8.83 -16.31 -3.46
N VAL A 129 8.37 -16.12 -2.22
CA VAL A 129 7.05 -16.62 -1.78
C VAL A 129 5.93 -15.96 -2.57
N ILE A 130 6.02 -14.66 -2.85
CA ILE A 130 5.04 -13.96 -3.70
C ILE A 130 5.01 -14.54 -5.11
N HIS A 131 6.18 -14.83 -5.68
CA HIS A 131 6.28 -15.43 -7.01
C HIS A 131 5.68 -16.85 -7.04
N LEU A 132 6.03 -17.68 -6.05
CA LEU A 132 5.47 -19.03 -5.89
C LEU A 132 3.95 -19.01 -5.73
N LYS A 133 3.39 -18.04 -4.99
CA LYS A 133 1.94 -17.89 -4.83
C LYS A 133 1.23 -17.54 -6.14
N ARG A 134 1.89 -16.81 -7.05
CA ARG A 134 1.34 -16.43 -8.35
C ARG A 134 1.41 -17.56 -9.37
N SER A 135 2.32 -18.52 -9.18
CA SER A 135 2.44 -19.70 -10.03
C SER A 135 1.36 -20.72 -9.69
N ASP A 136 0.58 -21.15 -10.69
CA ASP A 136 -0.48 -22.16 -10.52
C ASP A 136 0.04 -23.48 -9.94
N LYS A 137 1.31 -23.81 -10.20
CA LYS A 137 1.97 -25.04 -9.72
C LYS A 137 2.70 -24.85 -8.39
N HIS A 138 2.68 -23.63 -7.85
CA HIS A 138 3.47 -23.19 -6.71
C HIS A 138 4.95 -23.58 -6.83
N SER A 139 5.48 -23.46 -8.05
CA SER A 139 6.85 -23.78 -8.35
C SER A 139 7.48 -22.75 -9.28
N MET A 140 8.82 -22.66 -9.20
CA MET A 140 9.64 -21.79 -10.03
C MET A 140 11.02 -22.42 -10.24
N SER A 141 11.58 -22.24 -11.43
CA SER A 141 12.96 -22.58 -11.76
C SER A 141 13.95 -21.57 -11.14
N TYR A 142 15.23 -21.93 -11.08
CA TYR A 142 16.27 -20.98 -10.66
C TYR A 142 16.51 -19.86 -11.67
N GLU A 143 16.20 -20.07 -12.95
CA GLU A 143 16.32 -19.03 -13.99
C GLU A 143 15.37 -17.87 -13.75
N GLU A 144 14.16 -18.16 -13.25
CA GLU A 144 13.16 -17.14 -12.86
C GLU A 144 13.64 -16.25 -11.70
N LEU A 145 14.71 -16.61 -10.98
CA LEU A 145 15.30 -15.71 -9.99
C LEU A 145 15.85 -14.43 -10.63
N ASN A 146 16.21 -14.48 -11.92
CA ASN A 146 16.62 -13.30 -12.68
C ASN A 146 15.47 -12.29 -12.85
N ASP A 147 14.24 -12.77 -13.00
CA ASP A 147 13.07 -11.90 -13.14
C ASP A 147 12.70 -11.24 -11.81
N ILE A 148 13.00 -11.90 -10.69
CA ILE A 148 12.68 -11.43 -9.34
C ILE A 148 13.76 -10.47 -8.79
N PHE A 149 15.03 -10.76 -9.06
CA PHE A 149 16.17 -10.09 -8.45
C PHE A 149 17.04 -9.28 -9.43
N GLY A 150 16.79 -9.37 -10.72
CA GLY A 150 17.53 -8.70 -11.78
C GLY A 150 18.35 -9.66 -12.64
N GLN A 151 18.58 -9.28 -13.90
CA GLN A 151 19.36 -10.07 -14.84
C GLN A 151 20.76 -10.37 -14.30
N GLY A 152 21.22 -11.61 -14.51
CA GLY A 152 22.53 -12.09 -14.05
C GLY A 152 22.57 -12.54 -12.60
N PHE A 153 21.43 -12.57 -11.89
CA PHE A 153 21.37 -13.15 -10.55
C PHE A 153 21.68 -14.66 -10.56
N TYR A 154 21.18 -15.36 -11.57
CA TYR A 154 21.40 -16.77 -11.84
C TYR A 154 21.90 -16.97 -13.27
N ASP A 155 23.12 -17.48 -13.40
CA ASP A 155 23.84 -17.70 -14.67
C ASP A 155 24.24 -19.19 -14.86
N GLY A 156 23.77 -20.07 -13.97
CA GLY A 156 24.14 -21.49 -13.98
C GLY A 156 25.55 -21.79 -13.46
N SER A 157 26.34 -20.78 -13.09
CA SER A 157 27.63 -20.99 -12.43
C SER A 157 27.47 -21.68 -11.07
N TYR A 158 28.52 -22.35 -10.62
CA TYR A 158 28.54 -22.98 -9.29
C TYR A 158 28.20 -21.97 -8.17
N SER A 159 28.65 -20.72 -8.30
CA SER A 159 28.39 -19.66 -7.33
C SER A 159 26.90 -19.28 -7.27
N SER A 160 26.28 -19.03 -8.43
CA SER A 160 24.86 -18.68 -8.48
C SER A 160 23.96 -19.86 -8.07
N GLN A 161 24.35 -21.09 -8.40
CA GLN A 161 23.67 -22.29 -7.96
C GLN A 161 23.74 -22.47 -6.44
N LYS A 162 24.90 -22.25 -5.83
CA LYS A 162 25.04 -22.25 -4.36
C LYS A 162 24.18 -21.18 -3.71
N LYS A 163 24.11 -19.98 -4.29
CA LYS A 163 23.25 -18.89 -3.81
C LYS A 163 21.76 -19.23 -3.89
N ALA A 164 21.30 -19.80 -5.00
CA ALA A 164 19.92 -20.25 -5.17
C ALA A 164 19.56 -21.38 -4.19
N ASN A 165 20.46 -22.35 -4.00
CA ASN A 165 20.29 -23.41 -3.01
C ASN A 165 20.20 -22.84 -1.58
N ASN A 166 21.00 -21.84 -1.22
CA ASN A 166 20.91 -21.20 0.09
C ASN A 166 19.53 -20.56 0.31
N LEU A 167 18.96 -19.91 -0.70
CA LEU A 167 17.60 -19.35 -0.62
C LEU A 167 16.54 -20.46 -0.46
N LYS A 168 16.67 -21.56 -1.20
CA LYS A 168 15.81 -22.75 -1.06
C LYS A 168 15.86 -23.33 0.35
N TYR A 169 17.06 -23.47 0.93
CA TYR A 169 17.25 -23.96 2.30
C TYR A 169 16.72 -22.98 3.36
N GLU A 170 16.95 -21.68 3.18
CA GLU A 170 16.43 -20.65 4.09
C GLU A 170 14.90 -20.66 4.10
N LEU A 171 14.27 -20.72 2.92
CA LEU A 171 12.82 -20.84 2.79
C LEU A 171 12.31 -22.11 3.47
N LYS A 172 12.96 -23.26 3.23
CA LYS A 172 12.61 -24.52 3.90
C LYS A 172 12.58 -24.36 5.42
N ARG A 173 13.65 -23.80 6.00
CA ARG A 173 13.78 -23.62 7.45
C ARG A 173 12.70 -22.67 8.02
N LEU A 174 12.38 -21.60 7.29
CA LEU A 174 11.36 -20.63 7.73
C LEU A 174 9.96 -21.25 7.77
N LEU A 175 9.68 -22.21 6.88
CA LEU A 175 8.39 -22.85 6.75
C LEU A 175 8.24 -24.13 7.60
N GLU A 176 9.28 -24.59 8.31
CA GLU A 176 9.22 -25.77 9.19
C GLU A 176 8.11 -25.67 10.26
N ARG A 177 7.78 -24.44 10.69
CA ARG A 177 6.73 -24.16 11.67
C ARG A 177 5.35 -23.88 11.06
N MET A 178 5.21 -24.06 9.75
CA MET A 178 3.98 -23.82 9.00
C MET A 178 3.56 -25.12 8.29
N PRO A 179 2.30 -25.24 7.83
CA PRO A 179 1.85 -26.42 7.08
C PRO A 179 2.29 -26.32 5.61
N PHE A 180 3.54 -25.92 5.35
CA PHE A 180 4.11 -25.89 4.02
C PHE A 180 5.46 -26.58 4.00
N VAL A 181 5.75 -27.26 2.89
CA VAL A 181 7.02 -27.97 2.68
C VAL A 181 7.62 -27.53 1.35
N VAL A 182 8.91 -27.21 1.38
CA VAL A 182 9.69 -27.00 0.15
C VAL A 182 10.16 -28.35 -0.37
N CYS A 183 9.82 -28.68 -1.62
CA CYS A 183 10.14 -29.96 -2.24
C CYS A 183 11.68 -30.16 -2.30
N PRO A 184 12.22 -31.20 -1.65
CA PRO A 184 13.67 -31.42 -1.60
C PRO A 184 14.21 -32.00 -2.91
N THR A 185 13.38 -32.72 -3.67
CA THR A 185 13.79 -33.55 -4.82
C THR A 185 13.78 -32.83 -6.16
N THR A 186 13.42 -31.54 -6.22
CA THR A 186 13.42 -30.76 -7.46
C THR A 186 14.77 -30.05 -7.66
N PRO A 187 15.69 -30.58 -8.49
CA PRO A 187 16.95 -29.90 -8.79
C PRO A 187 16.67 -28.61 -9.55
N ASN A 188 17.40 -27.54 -9.21
CA ASN A 188 17.30 -26.22 -9.86
C ASN A 188 15.90 -25.60 -9.88
N GLU A 189 15.04 -26.00 -8.95
CA GLU A 189 13.67 -25.53 -8.84
C GLU A 189 13.29 -25.40 -7.36
N ILE A 190 12.53 -24.35 -7.04
CA ILE A 190 11.87 -24.16 -5.75
C ILE A 190 10.40 -24.49 -5.96
N LYS A 191 9.91 -25.53 -5.27
CA LYS A 191 8.50 -25.92 -5.29
C LYS A 191 7.95 -25.96 -3.88
N LEU A 192 6.78 -25.35 -3.68
CA LEU A 192 6.08 -25.29 -2.41
C LEU A 192 4.88 -26.23 -2.43
N LEU A 193 4.74 -27.01 -1.37
CA LEU A 193 3.66 -27.98 -1.19
C LEU A 193 2.92 -27.70 0.12
N GLY A 194 1.60 -27.85 0.12
CA GLY A 194 0.81 -27.88 1.35
C GLY A 194 1.14 -29.17 2.09
N LYS A 195 1.32 -29.07 3.41
CA LYS A 195 1.52 -30.25 4.25
C LYS A 195 0.13 -30.76 4.59
N ALA A 196 -0.30 -31.85 3.95
CA ALA A 196 -1.56 -32.51 4.32
C ALA A 196 -1.57 -32.72 5.84
N VAL A 197 -2.42 -31.96 6.53
CA VAL A 197 -2.68 -32.13 7.96
C VAL A 197 -3.37 -33.50 8.07
N ARG A 198 -2.64 -34.49 8.60
CA ARG A 198 -3.23 -35.76 9.02
C ARG A 198 -3.87 -35.59 10.38
#